data_AF-A0A969BXE5-F1
#
_entry.id   AF-A0A969BXE5-F1
#
_cell.length_a   1.000
_cell.length_b   1.000
_cell.length_c   1.000
_cell.angle_alpha   90.00
_cell.angle_beta   90.00
_cell.angle_gamma   90.00
#
_symmetry.space_group_name_H-M   'P 1'
#
loop_
_entity.id
_entity.type
_entity.pdbx_description
1 polymer ?
#
loop_
_entity_poly.entity_id
_entity_poly.type
_entity_poly.pdbx_seq_one_letter_code
_entity_poly.pdbx_strand_id
1 'polypeptide(L)'
;VYAVGIGAASAIVGFLAALALDASVAGSMATMTGVFFAAALLFSPSHGLVAKARRLERQRLQIAIDNLLVHLFNHANAAGEEHEAEVAHLSTELRWNPDFAQTIVRAATDTGLVRRVNGHLALTDVGVGQARVLAQG
;
A
#
# COMPACT_ATOMS: atom_id res chain seq x y z
N VAL A 1 -6.34 19.13 -7.33
CA VAL A 1 -6.44 20.42 -8.04
C VAL A 1 -5.34 20.60 -9.08
N TYR A 2 -4.05 20.54 -8.70
CA TYR A 2 -2.93 20.67 -9.64
C TYR A 2 -2.91 19.63 -10.79
N ALA A 3 -3.24 18.37 -10.50
CA ALA A 3 -3.31 17.30 -11.51
C ALA A 3 -4.41 17.54 -12.58
N VAL A 4 -5.51 18.19 -12.18
CA VAL A 4 -6.62 18.52 -13.08
C VAL A 4 -6.21 19.64 -14.04
N GLY A 5 -5.48 20.65 -13.53
CA GLY A 5 -4.98 21.75 -14.35
C GLY A 5 -3.93 21.30 -15.39
N ILE A 6 -3.01 20.42 -14.99
CA ILE A 6 -1.99 19.87 -15.90
C ILE A 6 -2.64 18.97 -16.95
N GLY A 7 -3.61 18.14 -16.57
CA GLY A 7 -4.36 17.31 -17.52
C GLY A 7 -5.15 18.13 -18.54
N ALA A 8 -5.78 19.23 -18.09
CA ALA A 8 -6.49 20.15 -18.98
C ALA A 8 -5.54 20.84 -19.96
N ALA A 9 -4.39 21.32 -19.49
CA ALA A 9 -3.39 21.98 -20.34
C ALA A 9 -2.82 21.03 -21.41
N SER A 10 -2.48 19.79 -21.03
CA SER A 10 -1.94 18.80 -21.97
C SER A 10 -2.96 18.35 -23.02
N ALA A 11 -4.25 18.25 -22.64
CA ALA A 11 -5.32 17.91 -23.59
C ALA A 11 -5.55 19.01 -24.62
N ILE A 12 -5.50 20.28 -24.20
CA ILE A 12 -5.62 21.45 -25.10
C ILE A 12 -4.44 21.49 -26.07
N VAL A 13 -3.21 21.31 -25.59
CA VAL A 13 -2.00 21.33 -26.42
C VAL A 13 -1.98 20.16 -27.42
N GLY A 14 -2.36 18.95 -26.99
CA GLY A 14 -2.41 17.77 -27.86
C GLY A 14 -3.47 17.88 -28.97
N PHE A 15 -4.63 18.47 -28.66
CA PHE A 15 -5.69 18.71 -29.64
C PHE A 15 -5.29 19.74 -30.70
N LEU A 16 -4.63 20.84 -30.29
CA LEU A 16 -4.13 21.85 -31.21
C LEU A 16 -3.01 21.32 -32.14
N ALA A 17 -2.16 20.43 -31.63
CA ALA A 17 -1.13 19.75 -32.43
C ALA A 17 -1.73 18.78 -33.47
N ALA A 18 -2.83 18.08 -33.14
CA ALA A 18 -3.52 17.18 -34.08
C ALA A 18 -4.18 17.94 -35.24
N LEU A 19 -4.74 19.13 -34.97
CA LEU A 19 -5.28 20.02 -35.99
C LEU A 19 -4.19 20.54 -36.96
N ALA A 20 -2.95 20.66 -36.50
CA ALA A 20 -1.82 21.09 -37.31
C ALA A 20 -1.28 20.00 -38.27
N LEU A 21 -1.71 18.74 -38.13
CA LEU A 21 -1.12 17.58 -38.83
C LEU A 21 -1.95 17.05 -40.02
N ASP A 22 -3.02 17.72 -40.43
CA ASP A 22 -3.82 17.39 -41.63
C ASP A 22 -4.37 15.93 -41.66
N ALA A 23 -4.68 15.37 -40.49
CA ALA A 23 -5.28 14.05 -40.35
C ALA A 23 -6.81 14.10 -40.51
N SER A 24 -7.39 13.11 -41.20
CA SER A 24 -8.84 13.05 -41.45
C SER A 24 -9.65 13.24 -40.17
N VAL A 25 -10.80 13.92 -40.26
CA VAL A 25 -11.68 14.21 -39.11
C VAL A 25 -12.00 12.95 -38.29
N ALA A 26 -12.21 11.82 -38.98
CA ALA A 26 -12.44 10.52 -38.36
C ALA A 26 -11.20 10.02 -37.58
N GLY A 27 -10.00 10.16 -38.15
CA GLY A 27 -8.74 9.82 -37.48
C GLY A 27 -8.51 10.68 -36.24
N SER A 28 -8.70 11.99 -36.36
CA SER A 28 -8.54 12.94 -35.25
C SER A 28 -9.52 12.67 -34.10
N MET A 29 -10.79 12.35 -34.41
CA MET A 29 -11.78 11.95 -33.39
C MET A 29 -11.43 10.61 -32.72
N ALA A 30 -10.96 9.63 -33.49
CA ALA A 30 -10.53 8.34 -32.94
C ALA A 30 -9.32 8.49 -32.01
N THR A 31 -8.32 9.30 -32.39
CA THR A 31 -7.14 9.58 -31.55
C THR A 31 -7.53 10.25 -30.24
N MET A 32 -8.35 11.30 -30.28
CA MET A 32 -8.78 11.99 -29.06
C MET A 32 -9.62 11.10 -28.14
N THR A 33 -10.46 10.24 -28.72
CA THR A 33 -11.22 9.23 -27.96
C THR A 33 -10.27 8.24 -27.28
N GLY A 34 -9.24 7.76 -27.98
CA GLY A 34 -8.20 6.90 -27.41
C GLY A 34 -7.42 7.57 -26.27
N VAL A 35 -7.08 8.85 -26.41
CA VAL A 35 -6.41 9.64 -25.37
C VAL A 35 -7.29 9.77 -24.12
N PHE A 36 -8.56 10.15 -24.28
CA PHE A 36 -9.48 10.26 -23.15
C PHE A 36 -9.75 8.90 -22.49
N PHE A 37 -9.87 7.84 -23.27
CA PHE A 37 -9.99 6.48 -22.75
C PHE A 37 -8.75 6.07 -21.94
N ALA A 38 -7.55 6.30 -22.46
CA ALA A 38 -6.30 5.99 -21.76
C ALA A 38 -6.17 6.81 -20.46
N ALA A 39 -6.52 8.10 -20.49
CA ALA A 39 -6.53 8.94 -19.30
C ALA A 39 -7.54 8.43 -18.26
N ALA A 40 -8.76 8.09 -18.67
CA ALA A 40 -9.76 7.51 -17.78
C ALA A 40 -9.29 6.17 -17.20
N LEU A 41 -8.66 5.30 -18.01
CA LEU A 41 -8.16 4.00 -17.58
C LEU A 41 -6.98 4.13 -16.59
N LEU A 42 -6.11 5.12 -16.75
CA LEU A 42 -4.98 5.31 -15.84
C LEU A 42 -5.40 6.01 -14.54
N PHE A 43 -6.23 7.03 -14.65
CA PHE A 43 -6.50 7.98 -13.56
C PHE A 43 -7.89 7.84 -12.92
N SER A 44 -8.73 6.90 -13.36
CA SER A 44 -10.00 6.63 -12.68
C SER A 44 -9.76 6.22 -11.23
N PRO A 45 -10.38 6.89 -10.24
CA PRO A 45 -10.16 6.60 -8.83
C PRO A 45 -10.71 5.23 -8.41
N SER A 46 -11.76 4.75 -9.07
CA SER A 46 -12.44 3.49 -8.70
C SER A 46 -11.91 2.28 -9.47
N HIS A 47 -11.52 2.47 -10.74
CA HIS A 47 -11.14 1.37 -11.65
C HIS A 47 -9.80 1.62 -12.35
N GLY A 48 -9.14 2.74 -12.07
CA GLY A 48 -7.91 3.10 -12.74
C GLY A 48 -6.72 2.26 -12.27
N LEU A 49 -5.78 2.04 -13.18
CA LEU A 49 -4.61 1.20 -12.91
C LEU A 49 -3.74 1.76 -11.78
N VAL A 50 -3.58 3.09 -11.69
CA VAL A 50 -2.79 3.73 -10.63
C VAL A 50 -3.44 3.55 -9.26
N ALA A 51 -4.77 3.73 -9.18
CA ALA A 51 -5.51 3.54 -7.94
C ALA A 51 -5.43 2.07 -7.47
N LYS A 52 -5.57 1.12 -8.42
CA LYS A 52 -5.43 -0.31 -8.15
C LYS A 52 -4.03 -0.66 -7.63
N ALA A 53 -2.98 -0.15 -8.26
CA ALA A 53 -1.60 -0.38 -7.82
C ALA A 53 -1.37 0.12 -6.39
N ARG A 54 -1.79 1.35 -6.09
CA ARG A 54 -1.70 1.94 -4.73
C ARG A 54 -2.50 1.14 -3.69
N ARG A 55 -3.68 0.64 -4.06
CA ARG A 55 -4.50 -0.19 -3.18
C ARG A 55 -3.79 -1.52 -2.88
N LEU A 56 -3.22 -2.17 -3.89
CA LEU A 56 -2.47 -3.41 -3.71
C LEU A 56 -1.26 -3.23 -2.80
N GLU A 57 -0.54 -2.12 -2.95
CA GLU A 57 0.60 -1.80 -2.08
C GLU A 57 0.16 -1.62 -0.61
N ARG A 58 -0.92 -0.86 -0.39
CA ARG A 58 -1.51 -0.69 0.95
C ARG A 58 -2.00 -2.01 1.55
N GLN A 59 -2.62 -2.87 0.73
CA GLN A 59 -3.06 -4.19 1.16
C GLN A 59 -1.88 -5.07 1.55
N ARG A 60 -0.79 -5.07 0.78
CA ARG A 60 0.42 -5.82 1.10
C ARG A 60 1.04 -5.37 2.43
N LEU A 61 1.09 -4.05 2.66
CA LEU A 61 1.54 -3.50 3.94
C LEU A 61 0.65 -3.97 5.09
N GLN A 62 -0.67 -3.88 4.93
CA GLN A 62 -1.62 -4.29 5.97
C GLN A 62 -1.49 -5.78 6.29
N ILE A 63 -1.42 -6.65 5.27
CA ILE A 63 -1.24 -8.09 5.46
C ILE A 63 0.06 -8.40 6.20
N ALA A 64 1.13 -7.67 5.91
CA ALA A 64 2.40 -7.83 6.62
C ALA A 64 2.28 -7.40 8.09
N ILE A 65 1.62 -6.27 8.38
CA ILE A 65 1.34 -5.85 9.76
C ILE A 65 0.49 -6.91 10.49
N ASP A 66 -0.59 -7.37 9.87
CA ASP A 66 -1.50 -8.37 10.44
C ASP A 66 -0.76 -9.68 10.78
N ASN A 67 0.10 -10.16 9.88
CA ASN A 67 0.96 -11.32 10.13
C ASN A 67 1.92 -11.10 11.31
N LEU A 68 2.52 -9.92 11.43
CA LEU A 68 3.36 -9.57 12.58
C LEU A 68 2.56 -9.61 13.89
N LEU A 69 1.35 -9.05 13.90
CA LEU A 69 0.50 -9.02 15.09
C LEU A 69 0.11 -10.44 15.54
N VAL A 70 -0.33 -11.29 14.62
CA VAL A 70 -0.70 -12.68 14.92
C VAL A 70 0.52 -13.46 15.40
N HIS A 71 1.68 -13.26 14.77
CA HIS A 71 2.93 -13.89 15.20
C HIS A 71 3.28 -13.52 16.65
N LEU A 72 3.29 -12.22 16.97
CA LEU A 72 3.56 -11.74 18.33
C LEU A 72 2.52 -12.26 19.34
N PHE A 73 1.25 -12.28 18.96
CA PHE A 73 0.15 -12.76 19.82
C PHE A 73 0.26 -14.25 20.13
N ASN A 74 0.55 -15.07 19.11
CA ASN A 74 0.70 -16.51 19.30
C ASN A 74 1.92 -16.84 20.15
N HIS A 75 3.04 -16.14 19.96
CA HIS A 75 4.23 -16.35 20.76
C HIS A 75 4.03 -15.93 22.23
N ALA A 76 3.36 -14.79 22.45
CA ALA A 76 3.01 -14.33 23.80
C ALA A 76 2.08 -15.30 24.56
N ASN A 77 1.24 -16.07 23.86
CA ASN A 77 0.35 -17.05 24.49
C ASN A 77 0.98 -18.45 24.63
N ALA A 78 1.97 -18.79 23.80
CA ALA A 78 2.63 -20.10 23.82
C ALA A 78 3.78 -20.18 24.84
N ALA A 79 4.47 -19.07 25.11
CA ALA A 79 5.54 -18.99 26.09
C ALA A 79 4.97 -18.59 27.46
N GLY A 80 4.81 -19.57 28.34
CA GLY A 80 4.26 -19.37 29.70
C GLY A 80 5.12 -18.53 30.64
N GLU A 81 6.35 -18.15 30.27
CA GLU A 81 7.21 -17.25 31.05
C GLU A 81 8.37 -16.75 30.17
N GLU A 82 8.61 -15.43 30.23
CA GLU A 82 9.75 -14.66 29.69
C GLU A 82 9.89 -14.48 28.15
N HIS A 83 9.32 -13.35 27.71
CA HIS A 83 9.67 -12.43 26.61
C HIS A 83 10.91 -12.81 25.77
N GLU A 84 10.89 -12.69 24.44
CA GLU A 84 11.34 -11.45 23.78
C GLU A 84 11.33 -11.62 22.23
N ALA A 85 10.37 -11.04 21.52
CA ALA A 85 10.41 -11.04 20.04
C ALA A 85 11.43 -10.00 19.55
N GLU A 86 12.69 -10.43 19.40
CA GLU A 86 13.72 -9.61 18.78
C GLU A 86 13.45 -9.46 17.28
N VAL A 87 13.68 -8.27 16.73
CA VAL A 87 13.54 -7.99 15.29
C VAL A 87 14.41 -8.93 14.44
N ALA A 88 15.55 -9.38 14.99
CA ALA A 88 16.44 -10.34 14.35
C ALA A 88 15.75 -11.71 14.12
N HIS A 89 14.95 -12.18 15.07
CA HIS A 89 14.22 -13.43 14.97
C HIS A 89 13.04 -13.36 13.99
N LEU A 90 12.38 -12.19 13.85
CA LEU A 90 11.32 -11.98 12.87
C LEU A 90 11.76 -12.26 11.43
N SER A 91 13.00 -11.89 11.09
CA SER A 91 13.54 -12.09 9.74
C SER A 91 13.64 -13.57 9.37
N THR A 92 13.98 -14.41 10.35
CA THR A 92 14.11 -15.86 10.18
C THR A 92 12.74 -16.56 10.16
N GLU A 93 11.87 -16.23 11.12
CA GLU A 93 10.59 -16.94 11.30
C GLU A 93 9.53 -16.53 10.26
N LEU A 94 9.46 -15.25 9.91
CA LEU A 94 8.56 -14.74 8.87
C LEU A 94 9.20 -14.78 7.47
N ARG A 95 10.47 -15.22 7.37
CA ARG A 95 11.27 -15.24 6.14
C ARG A 95 11.29 -13.89 5.42
N TRP A 96 11.35 -12.82 6.20
CA TRP A 96 11.42 -11.45 5.70
C TRP A 96 12.87 -10.99 5.65
N ASN A 97 13.22 -10.22 4.61
CA ASN A 97 14.49 -9.51 4.60
C ASN A 97 14.53 -8.49 5.76
N PRO A 98 15.68 -8.25 6.41
CA PRO A 98 15.77 -7.36 7.57
C PRO A 98 15.23 -5.95 7.35
N ASP A 99 15.45 -5.36 6.16
CA ASP A 99 14.93 -4.01 5.85
C ASP A 99 13.40 -3.98 5.80
N PHE A 100 12.80 -5.04 5.27
CA PHE A 100 11.35 -5.17 5.22
C PHE A 100 10.80 -5.37 6.64
N ALA A 101 11.38 -6.26 7.43
CA ALA A 101 11.00 -6.47 8.82
C ALA A 101 11.07 -5.16 9.62
N GLN A 102 12.16 -4.39 9.48
CA GLN A 102 12.28 -3.07 10.12
C GLN A 102 11.21 -2.08 9.65
N THR A 103 10.89 -2.07 8.35
CA THR A 103 9.84 -1.19 7.79
C THR A 103 8.48 -1.51 8.39
N ILE A 104 8.13 -2.80 8.48
CA ILE A 104 6.85 -3.24 9.07
C ILE A 104 6.80 -2.94 10.56
N VAL A 105 7.89 -3.20 11.29
CA VAL A 105 7.98 -2.90 12.73
C VAL A 105 7.83 -1.39 12.98
N ARG A 106 8.47 -0.54 12.18
CA ARG A 106 8.31 0.92 12.28
C ARG A 106 6.86 1.32 12.01
N ALA A 107 6.27 0.84 10.91
CA ALA A 107 4.87 1.14 10.59
C ALA A 107 3.91 0.73 11.72
N ALA A 108 4.07 -0.48 12.28
CA ALA A 108 3.25 -0.98 13.38
C ALA A 108 3.47 -0.20 14.69
N THR A 109 4.68 0.33 14.90
CA THR A 109 5.00 1.20 16.06
C THR A 109 4.37 2.58 15.88
N ASP A 110 4.49 3.17 14.70
CA ASP A 110 3.94 4.49 14.37
C ASP A 110 2.40 4.50 14.45
N THR A 111 1.74 3.37 14.14
CA THR A 111 0.29 3.20 14.31
C THR A 111 -0.13 2.81 15.72
N GLY A 112 0.81 2.68 16.67
CA GLY A 112 0.52 2.35 18.08
C GLY A 112 0.07 0.91 18.33
N LEU A 113 0.29 -0.01 17.39
CA LEU A 113 -0.08 -1.43 17.52
C LEU A 113 0.98 -2.23 18.28
N VAL A 114 2.23 -1.82 18.14
CA VAL A 114 3.40 -2.46 18.76
C VAL A 114 4.22 -1.42 19.49
N ARG A 115 4.83 -1.81 20.61
CA ARG A 115 5.77 -1.01 21.39
C ARG A 115 7.09 -1.78 21.51
N ARG A 116 8.20 -1.03 21.54
CA ARG A 116 9.50 -1.58 21.94
C ARG A 116 9.69 -1.44 23.45
N VAL A 117 9.95 -2.55 24.14
CA VAL A 117 10.25 -2.60 25.58
C VAL A 117 11.55 -3.38 25.75
N ASN A 118 12.55 -2.77 26.40
CA ASN A 118 13.85 -3.39 26.69
C ASN A 118 14.62 -3.96 25.48
N GLY A 119 14.30 -3.54 24.24
CA GLY A 119 14.91 -4.09 23.01
C GLY A 119 13.98 -4.99 22.21
N HIS A 120 12.80 -5.31 22.74
CA HIS A 120 11.91 -6.35 22.21
C HIS A 120 10.55 -5.78 21.85
N LEU A 121 9.87 -6.48 20.94
CA LEU A 121 8.55 -6.07 20.49
C LEU A 121 7.47 -6.68 21.36
N ALA A 122 6.58 -5.81 21.84
CA ALA A 122 5.40 -6.18 22.61
C ALA A 122 4.15 -5.54 21.99
N LEU A 123 3.04 -6.26 21.98
CA LEU A 123 1.75 -5.72 21.54
C LEU A 123 1.25 -4.68 22.54
N THR A 124 0.61 -3.62 22.05
CA THR A 124 -0.19 -2.71 22.88
C THR A 124 -1.58 -3.30 23.09
N ASP A 125 -2.39 -2.71 23.99
CA ASP A 125 -3.79 -3.16 24.19
C ASP A 125 -4.60 -3.12 22.87
N VAL A 126 -4.34 -2.11 22.04
CA VAL A 126 -4.94 -1.97 20.70
C VAL A 126 -4.45 -3.09 19.79
N GLY A 127 -3.14 -3.35 19.77
CA GLY A 127 -2.54 -4.44 19.00
C GLY A 127 -3.05 -5.82 19.40
N VAL A 128 -3.24 -6.08 20.70
CA VAL A 128 -3.83 -7.33 21.22
C VAL A 128 -5.28 -7.48 20.76
N GLY A 129 -6.07 -6.40 20.81
CA GLY A 129 -7.44 -6.40 20.31
C GLY A 129 -7.52 -6.78 18.84
N GLN A 130 -6.68 -6.16 17.99
CA GLN A 130 -6.63 -6.46 16.56
C GLN A 130 -6.11 -7.87 16.28
N ALA A 131 -5.02 -8.30 16.95
CA ALA A 131 -4.46 -9.64 16.78
C ALA A 131 -5.45 -10.74 17.16
N ARG A 132 -6.24 -10.54 18.22
CA ARG A 132 -7.27 -11.49 18.66
C ARG A 132 -8.35 -11.68 17.61
N VAL A 133 -8.82 -10.60 16.99
CA VAL A 133 -9.81 -10.66 15.91
C VAL A 133 -9.24 -11.41 14.70
N LEU A 134 -7.98 -11.13 14.34
CA LEU A 134 -7.29 -11.78 13.23
C LEU A 134 -7.04 -13.27 13.46
N ALA A 135 -6.75 -13.68 14.70
CA ALA A 135 -6.47 -15.09 15.04
C ALA A 135 -7.73 -15.96 15.13
N GLN A 136 -8.93 -15.37 15.14
CA GLN A 136 -10.22 -16.07 15.25
C GLN A 136 -10.99 -16.19 13.93
N GLY A 137 -10.55 -15.49 12.87
CA GLY A 137 -11.16 -15.50 11.54
C GLY A 137 -10.44 -16.44 10.58
#